data_AF-A0AA90T1D4-F1
#
_entry.id   AF-A0AA90T1D4-F1
#
_cell.length_a   1.000
_cell.length_b   1.000
_cell.length_c   1.000
_cell.angle_alpha   90.00
_cell.angle_beta   90.00
_cell.angle_gamma   90.00
#
_symmetry.space_group_name_H-M   'P 1'
#
loop_
_entity.id
_entity.type
_entity.pdbx_description
1 polymer ?
#
loop_
_entity_poly.entity_id
_entity_poly.type
_entity_poly.pdbx_seq_one_letter_code
_entity_poly.pdbx_strand_id
1 'polypeptide(L)'
;MDDKRLLLIWTDILNEHGGKETVDSLKDEYSKLNISQLIEFLNSLLITEFENKPFRSRAEIQTSPFLNKENETIVYDESNIIYKDLLVSLVSLMFLTNVEDSPTLIIDVAFCLKEIDDVVSEQFRKDIAEKVYRTYR
;
A
#
# COMPACT_ATOMS: atom_id res chain seq x y z
N MET A 1 -2.27 -12.45 23.08
CA MET A 1 -1.79 -12.20 21.71
C MET A 1 -2.17 -10.77 21.41
N ASP A 2 -1.19 -9.93 21.16
CA ASP A 2 -1.47 -8.55 20.75
C ASP A 2 -2.09 -8.58 19.35
N ASP A 3 -3.23 -7.92 19.19
CA ASP A 3 -3.95 -7.83 17.91
C ASP A 3 -3.15 -6.92 16.96
N LYS A 4 -2.22 -7.53 16.21
CA LYS A 4 -1.40 -6.84 15.21
C LYS A 4 -2.21 -6.64 13.94
N ARG A 5 -2.23 -5.40 13.44
CA ARG A 5 -2.92 -5.02 12.20
C ARG A 5 -1.95 -4.36 11.24
N LEU A 6 -2.06 -4.67 9.95
CA LEU A 6 -1.32 -3.99 8.91
C LEU A 6 -2.07 -2.72 8.52
N LEU A 7 -1.43 -1.57 8.67
CA LEU A 7 -1.96 -0.29 8.21
C LEU A 7 -1.21 0.18 6.98
N LEU A 8 -1.93 0.51 5.91
CA LEU A 8 -1.43 1.32 4.80
C LEU A 8 -2.02 2.71 4.93
N ILE A 9 -1.16 3.72 4.98
CA ILE A 9 -1.56 5.09 5.29
C ILE A 9 -1.15 5.99 4.14
N TRP A 10 -2.08 6.83 3.72
CA TRP A 10 -1.86 7.95 2.81
C TRP A 10 -2.00 9.27 3.57
N THR A 11 -1.14 10.24 3.28
CA THR A 11 -1.19 11.58 3.88
C THR A 11 -1.12 12.61 2.78
N ASP A 12 -2.17 13.43 2.69
CA ASP A 12 -2.16 14.65 1.88
C ASP A 12 -1.44 15.76 2.68
N ILE A 13 -0.28 16.23 2.20
CA ILE A 13 0.50 17.24 2.92
C ILE A 13 -0.15 18.62 2.77
N LEU A 14 -0.83 18.89 1.66
CA LEU A 14 -1.46 20.19 1.39
C LEU A 14 -2.95 20.22 1.73
N ASN A 15 -3.58 19.08 1.97
CA ASN A 15 -5.03 18.94 2.21
C ASN A 15 -5.90 19.43 1.03
N GLU A 16 -5.40 19.31 -0.20
CA GLU A 16 -6.02 19.90 -1.40
C GLU A 16 -6.67 18.87 -2.33
N HIS A 17 -6.39 17.57 -2.17
CA HIS A 17 -6.68 16.56 -3.20
C HIS A 17 -7.62 15.44 -2.77
N GLY A 18 -8.40 15.71 -1.72
CA GLY A 18 -9.40 14.79 -1.17
C GLY A 18 -8.79 13.74 -0.24
N GLY A 19 -9.61 13.16 0.64
CA GLY A 19 -9.18 12.18 1.63
C GLY A 19 -9.69 10.78 1.29
N LYS A 20 -10.47 10.22 2.21
CA LYS A 20 -11.05 8.88 2.09
C LYS A 20 -11.84 8.63 0.81
N GLU A 21 -12.60 9.61 0.31
CA GLU A 21 -13.43 9.44 -0.90
C GLU A 21 -12.60 9.12 -2.16
N THR A 22 -11.44 9.77 -2.30
CA THR A 22 -10.50 9.51 -3.40
C THR A 22 -10.00 8.07 -3.34
N VAL A 23 -9.60 7.63 -2.14
CA VAL A 23 -9.13 6.25 -1.90
C VAL A 23 -10.22 5.24 -2.18
N ASP A 24 -11.44 5.46 -1.67
CA ASP A 24 -12.57 4.56 -1.84
C ASP A 24 -12.92 4.41 -3.34
N SER A 25 -12.90 5.52 -4.10
CA SER A 25 -13.15 5.51 -5.55
C SER A 25 -12.12 4.66 -6.32
N LEU A 26 -10.83 4.79 -5.98
CA LEU A 26 -9.77 3.98 -6.60
C LEU A 26 -9.90 2.49 -6.23
N LYS A 27 -10.20 2.19 -4.96
CA LYS A 27 -10.40 0.81 -4.52
C LYS A 27 -11.59 0.17 -5.23
N ASP A 28 -12.69 0.91 -5.40
CA ASP A 28 -13.85 0.44 -6.15
C ASP A 28 -13.52 0.16 -7.63
N GLU A 29 -12.70 1.01 -8.24
CA GLU A 29 -12.21 0.78 -9.61
C GLU A 29 -11.34 -0.47 -9.71
N TYR A 30 -10.32 -0.57 -8.86
CA TYR A 30 -9.29 -1.61 -8.95
C TYR A 30 -9.73 -2.95 -8.35
N SER A 31 -10.76 -2.99 -7.51
CA SER A 31 -11.37 -4.24 -7.02
C SER A 31 -11.89 -5.16 -8.13
N LYS A 32 -12.19 -4.57 -9.31
CA LYS A 32 -12.65 -5.29 -10.51
C LYS A 32 -11.53 -6.10 -11.18
N LEU A 33 -10.28 -5.76 -10.91
CA LEU A 33 -9.11 -6.46 -11.43
C LEU A 33 -8.89 -7.78 -10.67
N ASN A 34 -8.35 -8.77 -11.37
CA ASN A 34 -7.85 -9.99 -10.74
C ASN A 34 -6.42 -9.80 -10.20
N ILE A 35 -5.92 -10.77 -9.43
CA ILE A 35 -4.59 -10.70 -8.79
C ILE A 35 -3.48 -10.46 -9.82
N SER A 36 -3.48 -11.20 -10.94
CA SER A 36 -2.44 -11.06 -11.98
C SER A 36 -2.45 -9.65 -12.58
N GLN A 37 -3.63 -9.10 -12.87
CA GLN A 37 -3.79 -7.74 -13.38
C GLN A 37 -3.32 -6.69 -12.37
N LEU A 38 -3.60 -6.88 -11.08
CA LEU A 38 -3.12 -5.99 -10.02
C LEU A 38 -1.60 -5.98 -9.92
N ILE A 39 -0.97 -7.16 -10.00
CA ILE A 39 0.50 -7.29 -10.00
C ILE A 39 1.11 -6.62 -11.23
N GLU A 40 0.56 -6.84 -12.41
CA GLU A 40 1.01 -6.15 -13.63
C GLU A 40 0.89 -4.63 -13.50
N PHE A 41 -0.21 -4.15 -12.92
CA PHE A 41 -0.43 -2.73 -12.73
C PHE A 41 0.60 -2.13 -11.74
N LEU A 42 0.81 -2.76 -10.57
CA LEU A 42 1.86 -2.35 -9.62
C LEU A 42 3.23 -2.25 -10.28
N ASN A 43 3.58 -3.25 -11.11
CA ASN A 43 4.85 -3.24 -11.84
C ASN A 43 4.96 -2.06 -12.81
N SER A 44 3.87 -1.68 -13.47
CA SER A 44 3.88 -0.52 -14.38
C SER A 44 4.00 0.81 -13.63
N LEU A 45 3.41 0.92 -12.43
CA LEU A 45 3.50 2.11 -11.59
C LEU A 45 4.93 2.39 -11.10
N LEU A 46 5.77 1.35 -10.96
CA LEU A 46 7.18 1.51 -10.59
C LEU A 46 8.05 2.19 -11.67
N ILE A 47 7.60 2.16 -12.93
CA ILE A 47 8.36 2.63 -14.10
C ILE A 47 7.74 3.92 -14.66
N THR A 48 6.49 4.20 -14.31
CA THR A 48 5.75 5.36 -14.82
C THR A 48 6.14 6.60 -14.05
N GLU A 49 6.67 7.60 -14.75
CA GLU A 49 6.88 8.94 -14.18
C GLU A 49 5.52 9.63 -14.00
N PHE A 50 5.19 9.97 -12.76
CA PHE A 50 4.07 10.84 -12.42
C PHE A 50 4.61 12.20 -12.00
N GLU A 51 3.77 13.23 -12.14
CA GLU A 51 4.06 14.53 -11.52
C GLU A 51 4.27 14.35 -10.02
N ASN A 52 5.30 15.03 -9.48
CA ASN A 52 5.56 14.99 -8.05
C ASN A 52 4.38 15.60 -7.30
N LYS A 53 3.72 14.77 -6.53
CA LYS A 53 2.58 15.13 -5.71
C LYS A 53 3.04 15.37 -4.26
N PRO A 54 2.45 16.33 -3.54
CA PRO A 54 2.77 16.61 -2.16
C PRO A 54 2.09 15.60 -1.23
N PHE A 55 2.31 14.31 -1.47
CA PHE A 55 1.71 13.21 -0.73
C PHE A 55 2.78 12.33 -0.10
N ARG A 56 2.42 11.64 0.99
CA ARG A 56 3.27 10.61 1.59
C ARG A 56 2.46 9.34 1.80
N SER A 57 3.15 8.22 1.71
CA SER A 57 2.60 6.91 2.05
C SER A 57 3.54 6.15 2.95
N ARG A 58 2.99 5.32 3.83
CA ARG A 58 3.76 4.38 4.64
C ARG A 58 2.95 3.13 4.95
N ALA A 59 3.66 2.05 5.27
CA ALA A 59 3.08 0.86 5.88
C ALA A 59 3.57 0.76 7.34
N GLU A 60 2.69 0.40 8.26
CA GLU A 60 3.05 0.19 9.67
C GLU A 60 2.24 -0.95 10.31
N ILE A 61 2.76 -1.50 11.41
CA ILE A 61 2.04 -2.46 12.24
C ILE A 61 1.47 -1.73 13.44
N GLN A 62 0.18 -1.91 13.68
CA GLN A 62 -0.49 -1.39 14.85
C GLN A 62 -0.80 -2.48 15.87
N THR A 63 -0.55 -2.18 17.15
CA THR A 63 -0.84 -3.05 18.31
C THR A 63 -1.72 -2.37 19.38
N SER A 64 -2.12 -1.12 19.18
CA SER A 64 -2.83 -0.25 20.14
C SER A 64 -3.57 0.87 19.38
N PRO A 65 -4.59 1.52 19.94
CA PRO A 65 -5.53 2.32 19.13
C PRO A 65 -4.84 3.42 18.32
N PHE A 66 -5.17 3.48 17.02
CA PHE A 66 -4.71 4.51 16.10
C PHE A 66 -5.13 5.90 16.59
N LEU A 67 -4.15 6.77 16.81
CA LEU A 67 -4.42 8.20 16.94
C LEU A 67 -4.57 8.76 15.53
N ASN A 68 -5.81 8.77 15.03
CA ASN A 68 -6.13 9.33 13.73
C ASN A 68 -5.75 10.82 13.70
N LYS A 69 -4.73 11.17 12.91
CA LYS A 69 -4.36 12.56 12.66
C LYS A 69 -5.27 13.10 11.56
N GLU A 70 -5.63 14.38 11.64
CA GLU A 70 -6.65 15.00 10.75
C GLU A 70 -6.34 14.89 9.25
N ASN A 71 -5.09 14.58 8.86
CA ASN A 71 -4.65 14.49 7.46
C ASN A 71 -4.26 13.06 7.01
N GLU A 72 -4.50 12.04 7.85
CA GLU A 72 -4.17 10.65 7.52
C GLU A 72 -5.42 9.90 7.01
N THR A 73 -5.28 9.27 5.86
CA THR A 73 -6.29 8.37 5.30
C THR A 73 -5.77 6.94 5.38
N ILE A 74 -6.49 6.09 6.11
CA ILE A 74 -6.23 4.65 6.16
C ILE A 74 -6.73 4.03 4.86
N VAL A 75 -5.81 3.44 4.09
CA VAL A 75 -6.08 2.77 2.82
C VAL A 75 -6.35 1.27 3.02
N TYR A 76 -5.69 0.68 4.01
CA TYR A 76 -5.83 -0.73 4.42
C TYR A 76 -5.63 -0.84 5.92
N ASP A 77 -6.45 -1.65 6.59
CA ASP A 77 -6.36 -1.92 8.03
C ASP A 77 -6.99 -3.27 8.39
N GLU A 78 -6.20 -4.33 8.33
CA GLU A 78 -6.66 -5.69 8.61
C GLU A 78 -5.63 -6.48 9.43
N SER A 79 -6.14 -7.34 10.33
CA SER A 79 -5.33 -8.37 11.02
C SER A 79 -5.32 -9.69 10.26
N ASN A 80 -6.40 -10.02 9.54
CA ASN A 80 -6.49 -11.21 8.70
C ASN A 80 -6.43 -10.80 7.23
N ILE A 81 -5.26 -10.97 6.63
CA ILE A 81 -4.92 -10.29 5.37
C ILE A 81 -5.49 -11.06 4.18
N ILE A 82 -6.51 -10.49 3.54
CA ILE A 82 -6.97 -10.94 2.23
C ILE A 82 -6.03 -10.37 1.16
N TYR A 83 -5.23 -11.24 0.54
CA TYR A 83 -4.17 -10.83 -0.38
C TYR A 83 -4.65 -9.93 -1.54
N LYS A 84 -5.81 -10.24 -2.14
CA LYS A 84 -6.37 -9.40 -3.20
C LYS A 84 -6.67 -7.98 -2.70
N ASP A 85 -7.25 -7.85 -1.51
CA ASP A 85 -7.65 -6.56 -0.95
C ASP A 85 -6.43 -5.73 -0.56
N LEU A 86 -5.36 -6.40 -0.10
CA LEU A 86 -4.05 -5.79 0.09
C LEU A 86 -3.52 -5.22 -1.24
N LEU A 87 -3.55 -6.00 -2.32
CA LEU A 87 -3.06 -5.54 -3.63
C LEU A 87 -3.88 -4.37 -4.18
N VAL A 88 -5.21 -4.41 -4.05
CA VAL A 88 -6.09 -3.29 -4.43
C VAL A 88 -5.71 -2.02 -3.66
N SER A 89 -5.50 -2.16 -2.36
CA SER A 89 -5.11 -1.04 -1.50
C SER A 89 -3.72 -0.50 -1.82
N LEU A 90 -2.77 -1.39 -2.14
CA LEU A 90 -1.41 -1.01 -2.53
C LEU A 90 -1.38 -0.30 -3.88
N VAL A 91 -2.13 -0.78 -4.89
CA VAL A 91 -2.26 -0.09 -6.20
C VAL A 91 -2.84 1.30 -5.99
N SER A 92 -3.91 1.41 -5.21
CA SER A 92 -4.57 2.68 -4.91
C SER A 92 -3.57 3.66 -4.25
N LEU A 93 -2.78 3.17 -3.30
CA LEU A 93 -1.79 3.98 -2.60
C LEU A 93 -0.62 4.40 -3.52
N MET A 94 -0.08 3.47 -4.31
CA MET A 94 1.01 3.76 -5.25
C MET A 94 0.59 4.75 -6.35
N PHE A 95 -0.66 4.69 -6.82
CA PHE A 95 -1.20 5.67 -7.76
C PHE A 95 -1.28 7.09 -7.17
N LEU A 96 -1.49 7.18 -5.85
CA LEU A 96 -1.56 8.40 -5.07
C LEU A 96 -0.21 8.87 -4.50
N THR A 97 0.89 8.16 -4.75
CA THR A 97 2.21 8.46 -4.19
C THR A 97 3.21 8.75 -5.31
N ASN A 98 4.32 9.41 -4.99
CA ASN A 98 5.42 9.64 -5.92
C ASN A 98 6.07 8.32 -6.34
N VAL A 99 6.46 8.21 -7.60
CA VAL A 99 7.11 7.01 -8.13
C VAL A 99 8.40 6.67 -7.36
N GLU A 100 9.14 7.69 -6.90
CA GLU A 100 10.38 7.53 -6.12
C GLU A 100 10.15 6.87 -4.75
N ASP A 101 8.97 7.05 -4.16
CA ASP A 101 8.62 6.50 -2.84
C ASP A 101 8.03 5.08 -2.93
N SER A 102 7.58 4.68 -4.13
CA SER A 102 6.89 3.40 -4.36
C SER A 102 7.75 2.16 -4.03
N PRO A 103 9.05 2.08 -4.38
CA PRO A 103 9.90 0.98 -3.96
C PRO A 103 9.98 0.85 -2.43
N THR A 104 10.18 1.96 -1.72
CA THR A 104 10.26 1.98 -0.26
C THR A 104 8.96 1.49 0.36
N LEU A 105 7.81 1.96 -0.13
CA LEU A 105 6.50 1.51 0.33
C LEU A 105 6.33 0.00 0.19
N ILE A 106 6.68 -0.59 -0.96
CA ILE A 106 6.59 -2.05 -1.17
C ILE A 106 7.46 -2.81 -0.16
N ILE A 107 8.67 -2.31 0.10
CA ILE A 107 9.59 -2.93 1.05
C ILE A 107 9.04 -2.84 2.47
N ASP A 108 8.46 -1.71 2.87
CA ASP A 108 7.81 -1.54 4.17
C ASP A 108 6.63 -2.50 4.34
N VAL A 109 5.80 -2.68 3.29
CA VAL A 109 4.72 -3.68 3.28
C VAL A 109 5.28 -5.08 3.47
N ALA A 110 6.33 -5.46 2.75
CA ALA A 110 6.95 -6.78 2.90
C ALA A 110 7.46 -7.02 4.32
N PHE A 111 8.07 -6.02 4.94
CA PHE A 111 8.50 -6.09 6.34
C PHE A 111 7.33 -6.24 7.31
N CYS A 112 6.26 -5.48 7.12
CA CYS A 112 5.08 -5.56 7.99
C CYS A 112 4.36 -6.91 7.85
N LEU A 113 4.22 -7.43 6.62
CA LEU A 113 3.59 -8.72 6.38
C LEU A 113 4.33 -9.86 7.07
N LYS A 114 5.67 -9.84 7.05
CA LYS A 114 6.50 -10.87 7.70
C LYS A 114 6.24 -10.99 9.21
N GLU A 115 5.75 -9.93 9.84
CA GLU A 115 5.47 -9.90 11.28
C GLU A 115 4.02 -10.24 11.64
N ILE A 116 3.13 -10.33 10.63
CA ILE A 116 1.68 -10.52 10.78
C ILE A 116 1.21 -11.84 10.17
N ASP A 117 1.60 -12.12 8.93
CA ASP A 117 1.13 -13.28 8.16
C ASP A 117 2.25 -13.82 7.25
N ASP A 118 2.88 -14.92 7.66
CA ASP A 118 3.97 -15.57 6.92
C ASP A 118 3.55 -16.06 5.51
N VAL A 119 2.30 -16.51 5.36
CA VAL A 119 1.81 -17.07 4.08
C VAL A 119 1.63 -15.95 3.08
N VAL A 120 0.94 -14.87 3.47
CA VAL A 120 0.76 -13.71 2.62
C VAL A 120 2.09 -13.00 2.37
N SER A 121 2.98 -12.94 3.37
CA SER A 121 4.33 -12.40 3.23
C SER A 121 5.13 -13.13 2.15
N GLU A 122 5.16 -14.46 2.18
CA GLU A 122 5.90 -15.25 1.19
C GLU A 122 5.31 -15.13 -0.22
N GLN A 123 3.97 -15.02 -0.34
CA GLN A 123 3.32 -14.75 -1.61
C GLN A 123 3.69 -13.36 -2.15
N PHE A 124 3.53 -12.32 -1.33
CA PHE A 124 3.87 -10.94 -1.70
C PHE A 124 5.34 -10.77 -2.08
N ARG A 125 6.24 -11.45 -1.36
CA ARG A 125 7.68 -11.47 -1.65
C ARG A 125 7.97 -11.97 -3.06
N LYS A 126 7.38 -13.11 -3.44
CA LYS A 126 7.57 -13.74 -4.76
C LYS A 126 6.97 -12.90 -5.88
N ASP A 127 5.78 -12.38 -5.66
CA ASP A 127 5.02 -11.68 -6.70
C ASP A 127 5.58 -10.28 -6.99
N ILE A 128 6.04 -9.56 -5.95
CA ILE A 128 6.35 -8.13 -6.04
C ILE A 128 7.71 -7.80 -5.40
N ALA A 129 7.87 -8.04 -4.10
CA ALA A 129 8.94 -7.39 -3.33
C ALA A 129 10.36 -7.85 -3.73
N GLU A 130 10.55 -9.12 -4.11
CA GLU A 130 11.85 -9.64 -4.53
C GLU A 130 12.36 -8.96 -5.82
N LYS A 131 11.46 -8.66 -6.76
CA LYS A 131 11.81 -7.95 -7.99
C LYS A 131 12.23 -6.51 -7.66
N VAL A 132 11.43 -5.81 -6.87
CA VAL A 132 11.70 -4.42 -6.45
C VAL A 132 13.04 -4.33 -5.73
N TYR A 133 13.29 -5.23 -4.78
CA TYR A 133 14.55 -5.27 -4.04
C TYR A 133 15.77 -5.47 -4.96
N ARG A 134 15.66 -6.29 -6.02
CA ARG A 134 16.75 -6.52 -6.98
C ARG A 134 16.97 -5.37 -7.95
N THR A 135 15.94 -4.56 -8.20
CA THR A 135 16.01 -3.45 -9.18
C THR A 135 16.50 -2.14 -8.54
N TYR A 136 16.14 -1.89 -7.28
CA TYR A 136 16.40 -0.61 -6.60
C TYR A 136 17.47 -0.69 -5.49
N ARG A 137 18.23 -1.79 -5.41
CA ARG A 137 19.39 -1.97 -4.51
C ARG A 137 20.64 -2.34 -5.30
#